data_AF-X1F5C8-F1
#
_entry.id   AF-X1F5C8-F1
#
_cell.length_a   1.000
_cell.length_b   1.000
_cell.length_c   1.000
_cell.angle_alpha   90.00
_cell.angle_beta   90.00
_cell.angle_gamma   90.00
#
_symmetry.space_group_name_H-M   'P 1'
#
loop_
_entity.id
_entity.type
_entity.pdbx_description
1 polymer ?
#
loop_
_entity_poly.entity_id
_entity_poly.type
_entity_poly.pdbx_seq_one_letter_code
_entity_poly.pdbx_strand_id
1 'polypeptide(L)'
;AKMETDLPGYKSKDEGLEGIRNDIDRRRFRPLAEFETVGWSDCGCGADWVGGVVLDPFAGSGTALRVARRLGRRFIGIEISPEYAKMARQRVRADKYQEPPGGVPTLSEAFEDVRE
;
A
#
# COMPACT_ATOMS: atom_id res chain seq x y z
N ALA A 1 5.95 25.78 -30.65
CA ALA A 1 7.19 25.23 -31.25
C ALA A 1 7.35 23.80 -30.75
N LYS A 2 7.61 22.85 -31.65
CA LYS A 2 8.00 21.48 -31.27
C LYS A 2 9.37 21.54 -30.60
N MET A 3 9.56 20.82 -29.50
CA MET A 3 10.87 20.29 -29.13
C MET A 3 10.66 18.84 -28.70
N GLU A 4 11.17 17.95 -29.54
CA GLU A 4 11.47 16.57 -29.19
C GLU A 4 12.55 16.56 -28.12
N THR A 5 12.40 15.68 -27.12
CA THR A 5 13.56 15.05 -26.50
C THR A 5 13.24 13.59 -26.25
N ASP A 6 13.98 12.76 -26.99
CA ASP A 6 14.17 11.34 -26.86
C ASP A 6 14.25 10.86 -25.41
N LEU A 7 13.51 9.81 -25.06
CA LEU A 7 13.91 8.91 -23.98
C LEU A 7 13.59 7.44 -24.33
N PRO A 8 14.44 6.51 -23.87
CA PRO A 8 14.72 5.25 -24.55
C PRO A 8 13.66 4.20 -24.23
N GLY A 9 13.26 3.46 -25.28
CA GLY A 9 12.32 2.37 -25.19
C GLY A 9 12.78 1.26 -24.23
N TYR A 10 11.97 1.02 -23.21
CA TYR A 10 12.04 -0.22 -22.43
C TYR A 10 11.44 -1.35 -23.27
N LYS A 11 12.32 -2.16 -23.88
CA LYS A 11 11.92 -3.36 -24.62
C LYS A 11 11.62 -4.49 -23.64
N SER A 12 10.35 -4.79 -23.39
CA SER A 12 9.96 -6.13 -22.95
C SER A 12 9.92 -7.04 -24.17
N LYS A 13 10.85 -8.00 -24.19
CA LYS A 13 10.79 -9.20 -25.04
C LYS A 13 9.40 -9.81 -24.90
N ASP A 14 8.81 -10.16 -26.03
CA ASP A 14 8.41 -11.54 -26.34
C ASP A 14 7.67 -11.47 -27.67
N GLU A 15 8.47 -11.68 -28.72
CA GLU A 15 8.02 -12.01 -30.05
C GLU A 15 7.18 -13.29 -29.99
N GLY A 16 6.02 -13.26 -30.64
CA GLY A 16 5.33 -14.48 -31.06
C GLY A 16 4.13 -14.87 -30.20
N LEU A 17 2.95 -14.39 -30.60
CA LEU A 17 1.69 -15.13 -30.44
C LEU A 17 0.77 -14.83 -31.63
N GLU A 18 1.20 -15.18 -32.84
CA GLU A 18 0.25 -15.62 -33.87
C GLU A 18 -0.27 -16.99 -33.43
N GLY A 19 -1.53 -17.08 -33.01
CA GLY A 19 -2.03 -18.37 -32.53
C GLY A 19 -3.34 -18.29 -31.80
N ILE A 20 -4.40 -18.00 -32.54
CA ILE A 20 -5.79 -18.17 -32.11
C ILE A 20 -6.00 -19.63 -31.70
N ARG A 21 -6.53 -19.90 -30.50
CA ARG A 21 -7.73 -20.77 -30.30
C ARG A 21 -8.15 -20.91 -28.84
N ASN A 22 -9.39 -20.47 -28.61
CA ASN A 22 -10.43 -21.02 -27.74
C ASN A 22 -10.00 -21.65 -26.41
N ASP A 23 -10.22 -20.93 -25.31
CA ASP A 23 -11.34 -21.23 -24.40
C ASP A 23 -11.38 -20.21 -23.23
N ILE A 24 -12.55 -19.60 -23.03
CA ILE A 24 -13.11 -19.10 -21.76
C ILE A 24 -12.17 -18.27 -20.83
N ASP A 25 -12.24 -16.91 -20.79
CA ASP A 25 -12.27 -16.18 -19.49
C ASP A 25 -12.53 -14.64 -19.53
N ARG A 26 -13.67 -14.22 -18.95
CA ARG A 26 -13.96 -13.07 -18.06
C ARG A 26 -13.44 -11.63 -18.26
N ARG A 27 -12.79 -11.20 -19.34
CA ARG A 27 -12.30 -9.80 -19.45
C ARG A 27 -12.95 -8.99 -20.58
N ARG A 28 -14.28 -8.89 -20.59
CA ARG A 28 -14.97 -7.84 -21.37
C ARG A 28 -14.91 -6.51 -20.61
N PHE A 29 -14.15 -5.57 -21.19
CA PHE A 29 -14.32 -4.12 -21.11
C PHE A 29 -14.44 -3.50 -19.71
N ARG A 30 -13.29 -3.22 -19.08
CA ARG A 30 -13.19 -2.10 -18.14
C ARG A 30 -12.54 -0.95 -18.91
N PRO A 31 -13.23 0.19 -19.14
CA PRO A 31 -12.56 1.37 -19.68
C PRO A 31 -11.40 1.70 -18.74
N LEU A 32 -10.19 1.79 -19.29
CA LEU A 32 -9.05 2.31 -18.58
C LEU A 32 -9.29 3.82 -18.45
N ALA A 33 -10.00 4.23 -17.41
CA ALA A 33 -10.07 5.64 -17.06
C ALA A 33 -8.63 6.10 -16.80
N GLU A 34 -8.17 7.09 -17.57
CA GLU A 34 -6.88 7.74 -17.37
C GLU A 34 -7.00 8.61 -16.11
N PHE A 35 -6.17 8.34 -15.10
CA PHE A 35 -6.13 9.12 -13.87
C PHE A 35 -4.76 9.79 -13.76
N GLU A 36 -4.75 11.10 -13.55
CA GLU A 36 -3.56 11.84 -13.16
C GLU A 36 -3.58 12.08 -11.65
N THR A 37 -2.48 11.76 -10.97
CA THR A 37 -2.35 12.01 -9.52
C THR A 37 -1.93 13.46 -9.31
N VAL A 38 -2.87 14.32 -8.89
CA VAL A 38 -2.64 15.77 -8.64
C VAL A 38 -1.91 16.08 -7.32
N GLY A 39 -1.40 15.05 -6.62
CA GLY A 39 -0.79 15.17 -5.30
C GLY A 39 -1.79 14.98 -4.14
N TRP A 40 -1.32 15.27 -2.93
CA TRP A 40 -2.12 15.18 -1.69
C TRP A 40 -2.45 16.59 -1.19
N SER A 41 -3.70 16.85 -0.80
CA SER A 41 -4.08 18.08 -0.10
C SER A 41 -3.78 17.97 1.39
N ASP A 42 -3.30 19.04 2.01
CA ASP A 42 -3.15 19.13 3.47
C ASP A 42 -4.38 19.77 4.14
N CYS A 43 -4.36 19.83 5.48
CA CYS A 43 -5.39 20.48 6.30
C CYS A 43 -5.28 22.02 6.34
N GLY A 44 -4.22 22.62 5.79
CA GLY A 44 -3.86 24.03 5.99
C GLY A 44 -3.47 24.39 7.44
N CYS A 45 -3.30 23.40 8.32
CA CYS A 45 -3.16 23.60 9.76
C CYS A 45 -1.71 23.82 10.24
N GLY A 46 -0.73 23.84 9.32
CA GLY A 46 0.68 24.12 9.63
C GLY A 46 1.38 23.06 10.48
N ALA A 47 0.75 21.91 10.72
CA ALA A 47 1.33 20.78 11.43
C ALA A 47 2.09 19.85 10.47
N ASP A 48 3.13 19.18 10.99
CA ASP A 48 3.87 18.17 10.24
C ASP A 48 3.04 16.92 9.96
N TRP A 49 3.46 16.18 8.93
CA TRP A 49 2.80 14.93 8.54
C TRP A 49 3.11 13.80 9.51
N VAL A 50 2.13 13.46 10.35
CA VAL A 50 2.22 12.33 11.26
C VAL A 50 1.67 11.04 10.65
N GLY A 51 2.22 9.91 11.07
CA GLY A 51 1.74 8.63 10.64
C GLY A 51 0.33 8.29 11.16
N GLY A 52 -0.61 8.12 10.23
CA GLY A 52 -1.98 7.70 10.55
C GLY A 52 -2.08 6.29 11.15
N VAL A 53 -3.26 5.97 11.69
CA VAL A 53 -3.61 4.63 12.20
C VAL A 53 -4.45 3.91 11.14
N VAL A 54 -4.04 2.72 10.74
CA VAL A 54 -4.82 1.86 9.83
C VAL A 54 -5.89 1.13 10.62
N LEU A 55 -7.17 1.33 10.29
CA LEU A 55 -8.27 0.55 10.83
C LEU A 55 -8.75 -0.46 9.79
N ASP A 56 -8.72 -1.75 10.15
CA ASP A 56 -9.31 -2.82 9.36
C ASP A 56 -10.41 -3.53 10.18
N PRO A 57 -11.70 -3.26 9.91
CA PRO A 57 -12.81 -3.85 10.66
C PRO A 57 -13.08 -5.33 10.30
N PHE A 58 -12.42 -5.86 9.26
CA PHE A 58 -12.56 -7.24 8.79
C PHE A 58 -11.17 -7.85 8.55
N ALA A 59 -10.36 -7.85 9.61
CA ALA A 59 -8.93 -8.12 9.51
C ALA A 59 -8.60 -9.51 8.94
N GLY A 60 -9.52 -10.48 9.05
CA GLY A 60 -9.37 -11.83 8.51
C GLY A 60 -8.04 -12.44 8.93
N SER A 61 -7.24 -12.83 7.94
CA SER A 61 -5.92 -13.43 8.18
C SER A 61 -4.78 -12.43 8.46
N GLY A 62 -5.08 -11.13 8.55
CA GLY A 62 -4.15 -10.08 8.99
C GLY A 62 -3.24 -9.49 7.91
N THR A 63 -3.58 -9.60 6.62
CA THR A 63 -2.73 -9.10 5.52
C THR A 63 -2.51 -7.60 5.58
N ALA A 64 -3.57 -6.81 5.78
CA ALA A 64 -3.47 -5.35 5.87
C ALA A 64 -2.64 -4.93 7.09
N LEU A 65 -2.86 -5.56 8.24
CA LEU A 65 -2.11 -5.30 9.47
C LEU A 65 -0.62 -5.60 9.32
N ARG A 66 -0.30 -6.69 8.61
CA ARG A 66 1.09 -7.05 8.29
C ARG A 66 1.76 -5.98 7.43
N VAL A 67 1.07 -5.50 6.39
CA VAL A 67 1.58 -4.40 5.54
C VAL A 67 1.72 -3.11 6.35
N ALA A 68 0.75 -2.79 7.20
CA ALA A 68 0.83 -1.63 8.09
C ALA A 68 2.07 -1.69 9.00
N ARG A 69 2.35 -2.86 9.58
CA ARG A 69 3.58 -3.11 10.37
C ARG A 69 4.86 -2.91 9.56
N ARG A 70 4.91 -3.40 8.32
CA ARG A 70 6.08 -3.21 7.42
C ARG A 70 6.28 -1.75 7.05
N LEU A 71 5.21 -1.00 6.89
CA LEU A 71 5.28 0.43 6.56
C LEU A 71 5.48 1.32 7.80
N GLY A 72 5.77 0.72 8.95
CA GLY A 72 5.90 1.42 10.22
C GLY A 72 4.64 2.16 10.71
N ARG A 73 3.46 1.78 10.21
CA ARG A 73 2.18 2.38 10.60
C ARG A 73 1.61 1.70 11.85
N ARG A 74 0.87 2.48 12.65
CA ARG A 74 -0.01 1.93 13.68
C ARG A 74 -1.23 1.30 13.01
N PHE A 75 -1.81 0.29 13.64
CA PHE A 75 -3.00 -0.37 13.12
C PHE A 75 -3.90 -0.95 14.22
N ILE A 76 -5.18 -1.04 13.91
CA ILE A 76 -6.22 -1.71 14.68
C ILE A 76 -6.93 -2.67 13.73
N GLY A 77 -6.98 -3.96 14.09
CA GLY A 77 -7.69 -4.97 13.33
C GLY A 77 -8.79 -5.60 14.18
N ILE A 78 -10.01 -5.66 13.64
CA ILE A 78 -11.16 -6.32 14.26
C ILE A 78 -11.47 -7.58 13.45
N GLU A 79 -11.64 -8.71 14.12
CA GLU A 79 -12.00 -9.99 13.49
C GLU A 79 -12.89 -10.77 14.45
N ILE A 80 -14.01 -11.28 13.93
CA ILE A 80 -15.03 -11.99 14.72
C ILE A 80 -14.67 -13.46 14.93
N SER A 81 -14.03 -14.11 13.96
CA SER A 81 -13.58 -15.50 14.09
C SER A 81 -12.34 -15.58 14.99
N PRO A 82 -12.41 -16.33 16.10
CA PRO A 82 -11.27 -16.52 16.98
C PRO A 82 -10.07 -17.17 16.27
N GLU A 83 -10.30 -18.09 15.32
CA GLU A 83 -9.22 -18.75 14.58
C GLU A 83 -8.48 -17.76 13.68
N TYR A 84 -9.22 -16.93 12.92
CA TYR A 84 -8.63 -15.91 12.07
C TYR A 84 -7.92 -14.84 12.90
N ALA A 85 -8.50 -14.39 14.01
CA ALA A 85 -7.85 -13.46 14.93
C ALA A 85 -6.55 -14.00 15.51
N LYS A 86 -6.47 -15.31 15.81
CA LYS A 86 -5.23 -15.97 16.26
C LYS A 86 -4.18 -16.04 15.15
N MET A 87 -4.60 -16.42 13.94
CA MET A 87 -3.72 -16.47 12.77
C MET A 87 -3.14 -15.10 12.43
N ALA A 88 -3.98 -14.06 12.41
CA ALA A 88 -3.57 -12.68 12.16
C ALA A 88 -2.53 -12.22 13.18
N ARG A 89 -2.76 -12.46 14.48
CA ARG A 89 -1.80 -12.14 15.55
C ARG A 89 -0.45 -12.82 15.36
N GLN A 90 -0.44 -14.12 15.02
CA GLN A 90 0.80 -14.86 14.77
C GLN A 90 1.57 -14.29 13.57
N ARG A 91 0.88 -14.05 12.46
CA ARG A 91 1.47 -13.51 11.23
C ARG A 91 2.07 -12.12 11.43
N VAL A 92 1.32 -11.23 12.08
CA VAL A 92 1.78 -9.86 12.36
C VAL A 92 2.99 -9.88 13.30
N ARG A 93 3.03 -10.73 14.32
CA ARG A 93 4.16 -10.84 15.25
C ARG A 93 5.42 -11.41 14.60
N ALA A 94 5.27 -12.42 13.74
CA ALA A 94 6.38 -13.04 13.03
C ALA A 94 6.99 -12.13 11.95
N ASP A 95 6.24 -11.12 11.51
CA ASP A 95 6.68 -10.22 10.46
C ASP A 95 7.69 -9.19 10.97
N LYS A 96 8.70 -8.89 10.15
CA LYS A 96 9.71 -7.89 10.50
C LYS A 96 9.16 -6.48 10.24
N TYR A 97 9.33 -5.61 11.23
CA TYR A 97 9.19 -4.18 11.02
C TYR A 97 10.21 -3.75 9.96
N GLN A 98 9.79 -2.94 8.98
CA GLN A 98 10.73 -2.21 8.13
C GLN A 98 10.59 -0.75 8.49
N GLU A 99 11.72 -0.06 8.59
CA GLU A 99 11.68 1.37 8.81
C GLU A 99 10.96 2.05 7.65
N PRO A 100 10.10 3.04 7.94
CA PRO A 100 9.43 3.77 6.89
C PRO A 100 10.48 4.47 6.00
N PRO A 101 10.37 4.36 4.67
CA PRO A 101 11.27 5.10 3.78
C PRO A 101 11.06 6.60 3.97
N GLY A 102 12.15 7.37 4.04
CA GLY A 102 12.12 8.83 3.97
C GLY A 102 12.07 9.59 5.31
N GLY A 103 12.72 9.10 6.38
CA GLY A 103 12.92 9.88 7.60
C GLY A 103 11.65 10.18 8.40
N VAL A 104 10.59 9.39 8.19
CA VAL A 104 9.36 9.49 8.98
C VAL A 104 9.68 9.03 10.41
N PRO A 105 9.38 9.85 11.45
CA PRO A 105 9.71 9.52 12.83
C PRO A 105 9.17 8.16 13.24
N THR A 106 10.02 7.37 13.86
CA THR A 106 9.68 6.09 14.49
C THR A 106 8.74 6.31 15.69
N LEU A 107 8.15 5.23 16.21
CA LEU A 107 7.23 5.31 17.35
C LEU A 107 7.87 5.90 18.62
N SER A 108 9.18 5.73 18.79
CA SER A 108 9.92 6.38 19.89
C SER A 108 10.08 7.87 19.66
N GLU A 109 10.31 8.29 18.42
CA GLU A 109 10.57 9.68 18.06
C GLU A 109 9.29 10.52 17.98
N ALA A 110 8.17 9.94 17.55
CA ALA A 110 6.90 10.66 17.39
C ALA A 110 6.16 10.96 18.71
N PHE A 111 6.61 10.45 19.86
CA PHE A 111 5.89 10.50 21.14
C PHE A 111 6.71 10.97 22.35
N GLU A 112 7.91 11.52 22.17
CA GLU A 112 8.59 12.25 23.26
C GLU A 112 7.80 13.50 23.68
N ASP A 113 7.00 14.09 22.77
CA ASP A 113 6.25 15.35 22.98
C ASP A 113 4.87 15.21 23.65
N VAL A 114 4.41 14.00 24.02
CA VAL A 114 3.04 13.77 24.58
C VAL A 114 3.07 13.31 26.05
N ARG A 115 4.17 13.54 26.76
CA ARG A 115 4.37 13.10 28.16
C ARG A 115 4.41 14.22 29.22
N GLU A 116 3.93 15.41 28.89
CA GLU A 116 3.66 16.46 29.89
C GLU A 116 2.17 16.53 30.28
#